data_AF-A0A447TVL2-F1
#
_entry.id   AF-A0A447TVL2-F1
#
_cell.length_a   1.000
_cell.length_b   1.000
_cell.length_c   1.000
_cell.angle_alpha   90.00
_cell.angle_beta   90.00
_cell.angle_gamma   90.00
#
_symmetry.space_group_name_H-M   'P 1'
#
loop_
_entity.id
_entity.type
_entity.pdbx_description
1 polymer ?
#
loop_
_entity_poly.entity_id
_entity_poly.type
_entity_poly.pdbx_seq_one_letter_code
_entity_poly.pdbx_strand_id
1 'polypeptide(L)'
;MILNSIPVKDVQQVIGSDVYCGVLKHMGGGHVHSLNLLLGSAQAANSLGGKIFEYSPVVEVSYGKTVRVRTAMGSVKAAKLLWACDSFLNNLEPEIYKKTLVTYSYQVSTEPLSQRAC
;
A
#
# COMPACT_ATOMS: atom_id res chain seq x y z
N MET A 1 7.18 5.14 -19.26
CA MET A 1 6.01 4.25 -19.10
C MET A 1 5.73 3.63 -20.47
N ILE A 2 5.90 2.31 -20.64
CA ILE A 2 5.68 1.63 -21.93
C ILE A 2 4.24 1.14 -21.94
N LEU A 3 3.37 1.87 -22.64
CA LEU A 3 1.95 1.56 -22.82
C LEU A 3 1.70 1.47 -24.32
N ASN A 4 1.29 0.30 -24.80
CA ASN A 4 1.04 0.07 -26.22
C ASN A 4 -0.42 -0.31 -26.43
N SER A 5 -1.10 0.35 -27.37
CA SER A 5 -2.36 -0.17 -27.90
C SER A 5 -2.07 -1.39 -28.77
N ILE A 6 -2.97 -2.36 -28.71
CA ILE A 6 -2.89 -3.57 -29.54
C ILE A 6 -3.98 -3.48 -30.62
N PRO A 7 -3.67 -3.75 -31.89
CA PRO A 7 -4.69 -3.84 -32.94
C PRO A 7 -5.78 -4.84 -32.56
N VAL A 8 -7.04 -4.53 -32.86
CA VAL A 8 -8.21 -5.36 -32.49
C VAL A 8 -8.04 -6.83 -32.89
N LYS A 9 -7.50 -7.08 -34.09
CA LYS A 9 -7.22 -8.42 -34.62
C LYS A 9 -6.26 -9.26 -33.76
N ASP A 10 -5.44 -8.62 -32.94
CA ASP A 10 -4.40 -9.26 -32.12
C ASP A 10 -4.81 -9.35 -30.63
N VAL A 11 -5.98 -8.82 -30.24
CA VAL A 11 -6.44 -8.78 -28.84
C VAL A 11 -6.61 -10.18 -28.24
N GLN A 12 -7.19 -11.12 -28.99
CA GLN A 12 -7.41 -12.49 -28.53
C GLN A 12 -6.08 -13.20 -28.20
N GLN A 13 -5.00 -12.91 -28.93
CA GLN A 13 -3.68 -13.50 -28.67
C GLN A 13 -3.08 -13.01 -27.34
N VAL A 14 -3.49 -11.84 -26.86
CA VAL A 14 -2.99 -11.24 -25.62
C VAL A 14 -3.84 -11.64 -24.42
N ILE A 15 -5.17 -11.66 -24.55
CA ILE A 15 -6.10 -11.89 -23.44
C ILE A 15 -6.53 -13.37 -23.34
N GLY A 16 -6.51 -14.11 -24.46
CA GLY A 16 -7.04 -15.49 -24.52
C GLY A 16 -8.56 -15.57 -24.62
N SER A 17 -9.26 -14.45 -24.89
CA SER A 17 -10.72 -14.40 -24.95
C SER A 17 -11.21 -13.52 -26.10
N ASP A 18 -12.34 -13.88 -26.70
CA ASP A 18 -13.02 -13.19 -27.81
C ASP A 18 -14.04 -12.13 -27.34
N VAL A 19 -14.31 -12.01 -26.04
CA VAL A 19 -15.31 -11.07 -25.50
C VAL A 19 -14.85 -9.61 -25.45
N TYR A 20 -13.55 -9.35 -25.60
CA TYR A 20 -12.95 -8.02 -25.45
C TYR A 20 -12.72 -7.33 -26.80
N CYS A 21 -13.12 -6.05 -26.91
CA CYS A 21 -13.01 -5.27 -28.14
C CYS A 21 -11.72 -4.41 -28.26
N GLY A 22 -10.85 -4.43 -27.25
CA GLY A 22 -9.62 -3.65 -27.24
C GLY A 22 -8.78 -3.90 -25.99
N VAL A 23 -7.48 -3.59 -26.05
CA VAL A 23 -6.58 -3.69 -24.89
C VAL A 23 -5.46 -2.66 -24.92
N LEU A 24 -5.01 -2.24 -23.73
CA LEU A 24 -3.80 -1.46 -23.51
C LEU A 24 -2.80 -2.32 -22.74
N LYS A 25 -1.66 -2.62 -23.35
CA LYS A 25 -0.63 -3.47 -22.74
C LYS A 25 0.41 -2.61 -22.03
N HIS A 26 0.53 -2.81 -20.71
CA HIS A 26 1.56 -2.17 -19.88
C HIS A 26 2.64 -3.17 -19.48
N MET A 27 3.86 -2.99 -19.99
CA MET A 27 4.99 -3.90 -19.72
C MET A 27 5.89 -3.48 -18.56
N GLY A 28 5.57 -2.37 -17.87
CA GLY A 28 6.34 -1.90 -16.71
C GLY A 28 5.78 -2.37 -15.36
N GLY A 29 4.67 -3.11 -15.37
CA GLY A 29 3.98 -3.57 -14.16
C GLY A 29 4.27 -5.02 -13.79
N GLY A 30 3.84 -5.42 -12.61
CA GLY A 30 3.93 -6.79 -12.12
C GLY A 30 3.28 -6.93 -10.74
N HIS A 31 3.26 -8.17 -10.23
CA HIS A 31 2.82 -8.46 -8.88
C HIS A 31 4.02 -8.65 -7.95
N VAL A 32 3.85 -8.25 -6.69
CA VAL A 32 4.82 -8.47 -5.62
C VAL A 32 4.12 -9.05 -4.42
N HIS A 33 4.85 -9.81 -3.60
CA HIS A 33 4.34 -10.27 -2.32
C HIS A 33 4.41 -9.12 -1.31
N SER A 34 3.30 -8.40 -1.12
CA SER A 34 3.25 -7.15 -0.33
C SER A 34 3.86 -7.29 1.06
N LEU A 35 3.59 -8.39 1.78
CA LEU A 35 4.17 -8.62 3.11
C LEU A 35 5.70 -8.76 3.07
N ASN A 36 6.26 -9.52 2.14
CA ASN A 36 7.71 -9.68 2.04
C ASN A 36 8.39 -8.38 1.63
N LEU A 37 7.75 -7.58 0.77
CA LEU A 37 8.23 -6.25 0.42
C LEU A 37 8.27 -5.33 1.65
N LEU A 38 7.22 -5.33 2.48
CA LEU A 38 7.18 -4.57 3.73
C LEU A 38 8.27 -5.02 4.70
N LEU A 39 8.41 -6.33 4.92
CA LEU A 39 9.41 -6.89 5.83
C LEU A 39 10.84 -6.55 5.37
N GLY A 40 11.14 -6.70 4.08
CA GLY A 40 12.45 -6.33 3.52
C GLY A 40 12.73 -4.83 3.65
N SER A 41 11.71 -3.99 3.46
CA SER A 41 11.83 -2.52 3.64
C SER A 41 12.09 -2.15 5.10
N ALA A 42 11.39 -2.80 6.04
CA ALA A 42 11.59 -2.61 7.47
C ALA A 42 13.01 -3.04 7.91
N GLN A 43 13.48 -4.18 7.43
CA GLN A 43 14.85 -4.65 7.65
C GLN A 43 15.89 -3.66 7.11
N ALA A 44 15.70 -3.16 5.89
CA ALA A 44 16.60 -2.17 5.29
C ALA A 44 16.63 -0.87 6.13
N ALA A 45 15.47 -0.33 6.52
CA ALA A 45 15.39 0.86 7.36
C ALA A 45 16.08 0.67 8.71
N ASN A 46 15.88 -0.48 9.35
CA ASN A 46 16.54 -0.81 10.62
C ASN A 46 18.06 -0.94 10.47
N SER A 47 18.53 -1.54 9.36
CA SER A 47 19.98 -1.66 9.07
C SER A 47 20.68 -0.30 8.90
N LEU A 48 19.94 0.74 8.53
CA LEU A 48 20.41 2.12 8.41
C LEU A 48 20.26 2.92 9.71
N GLY A 49 19.91 2.27 10.83
CA GLY A 49 19.77 2.89 12.15
C GLY A 49 18.37 3.44 12.45
N GLY A 50 17.40 3.24 11.55
CA GLY A 50 15.99 3.46 11.86
C GLY A 50 15.54 2.58 13.03
N LYS A 51 14.66 3.09 13.89
CA LYS A 51 14.11 2.32 15.02
C LYS A 51 12.63 2.11 14.80
N ILE A 52 12.21 0.86 14.83
CA ILE A 52 10.81 0.45 14.69
C ILE A 52 10.33 -0.01 16.05
N PHE A 53 9.22 0.57 16.50
CA PHE A 53 8.55 0.23 17.74
C PHE A 53 7.17 -0.33 17.40
N GLU A 54 7.03 -1.63 17.50
CA GLU A 54 5.75 -2.32 17.33
C GLU A 54 4.96 -2.30 18.65
N TYR A 55 3.64 -2.51 18.57
CA TYR A 55 2.74 -2.52 19.73
C TYR A 55 2.78 -1.24 20.58
N SER A 56 3.20 -0.12 20.00
CA SER A 56 3.27 1.18 20.67
C SER A 56 2.32 2.20 20.02
N PRO A 57 0.99 1.99 20.08
CA PRO A 57 0.04 2.89 19.44
C PRO A 57 0.18 4.31 19.99
N VAL A 58 0.19 5.28 19.08
CA VAL A 58 0.13 6.70 19.43
C VAL A 58 -1.28 7.01 19.93
N VAL A 59 -1.35 7.72 21.05
CA VAL A 59 -2.61 8.10 21.69
C VAL A 59 -2.81 9.61 21.73
N GLU A 60 -1.75 10.39 21.48
CA GLU A 60 -1.80 11.85 21.47
C GLU A 60 -0.59 12.43 20.72
N VAL A 61 -0.83 13.53 20.00
CA VAL A 61 0.21 14.33 19.36
C VAL A 61 0.02 15.79 19.75
N SER A 62 1.08 16.42 20.24
CA SER A 62 1.11 17.85 20.56
C SER A 62 2.07 18.57 19.59
N TYR A 63 1.52 19.48 18.80
CA TYR A 63 2.29 20.30 17.86
C TYR A 63 2.93 21.52 18.54
N GLY A 64 4.09 21.95 18.03
CA GLY A 64 4.85 23.09 18.54
C GLY A 64 6.20 23.20 17.86
N LYS A 65 7.15 23.96 18.45
CA LYS A 65 8.54 24.04 17.94
C LYS A 65 9.21 22.66 17.82
N THR A 66 8.80 21.73 18.66
CA THR A 66 9.14 20.31 18.60
C THR A 66 7.85 19.54 18.80
N VAL A 67 7.56 18.58 17.93
CA VAL A 67 6.40 17.72 18.04
C VAL A 67 6.64 16.73 19.17
N ARG A 68 5.67 16.57 20.07
CA ARG A 68 5.66 15.51 21.07
C ARG A 68 4.63 14.46 20.66
N VAL A 69 5.05 13.21 20.61
CA VAL A 69 4.18 12.06 20.31
C VAL A 69 4.14 11.18 21.56
N ARG A 70 2.94 10.86 22.05
CA ARG A 70 2.74 10.07 23.26
C ARG A 70 2.11 8.72 22.92
N THR A 71 2.60 7.68 23.60
CA THR A 71 2.03 6.34 23.64
C THR A 71 1.54 6.05 25.07
N ALA A 72 0.94 4.88 25.31
CA ALA A 72 0.58 4.48 26.67
C ALA A 72 1.80 4.31 27.61
N MET A 73 2.99 4.04 27.04
CA MET A 73 4.20 3.68 27.80
C MET A 73 5.24 4.80 27.86
N GLY A 74 5.02 5.92 27.17
CA GLY A 74 5.99 7.01 27.17
C GLY A 74 5.75 8.05 26.08
N SER A 75 6.78 8.85 25.78
CA SER A 75 6.71 9.84 24.71
C SER A 75 8.04 10.03 24.02
N VAL A 76 7.97 10.42 22.75
CA VAL A 76 9.13 10.85 21.95
C VAL A 76 8.95 12.30 21.49
N LYS A 77 10.07 12.98 21.26
CA LYS A 77 10.09 14.33 20.71
C LYS A 77 10.80 14.31 19.36
N ALA A 78 10.25 15.01 18.38
CA ALA A 78 10.82 15.09 17.05
C ALA A 78 10.65 16.49 16.45
N ALA A 79 11.62 16.91 15.62
CA ALA A 79 11.50 18.18 14.88
C ALA A 79 10.45 18.11 13.76
N LYS A 80 10.16 16.90 13.25
CA LYS A 80 9.18 16.65 12.19
C LYS A 80 8.37 15.39 12.52
N LEU A 81 7.13 15.35 12.02
CA LEU A 81 6.22 14.21 12.09
C LEU A 81 5.69 13.90 10.69
N LEU A 82 5.58 12.62 10.36
CA LEU A 82 4.88 12.12 9.19
C LEU A 82 3.78 11.17 9.66
N TRP A 83 2.54 11.45 9.26
CA TRP A 83 1.45 10.50 9.41
C TRP A 83 1.49 9.47 8.28
N ALA A 84 1.73 8.21 8.63
CA ALA A 84 1.77 7.06 7.72
C ALA A 84 0.84 5.93 8.21
N CYS A 85 -0.35 6.31 8.67
CA CYS A 85 -1.31 5.42 9.34
C CYS A 85 -2.46 4.96 8.43
N ASP A 86 -2.35 5.22 7.11
CA ASP A 86 -3.43 4.99 6.15
C ASP A 86 -4.76 5.63 6.64
N SER A 87 -5.91 4.98 6.42
CA SER A 87 -7.22 5.43 6.92
C SER A 87 -7.46 5.19 8.41
N PHE A 88 -6.45 4.76 9.18
CA PHE A 88 -6.60 4.33 10.58
C PHE A 88 -6.13 5.37 11.60
N LEU A 89 -6.15 6.66 11.24
CA LEU A 89 -5.76 7.76 12.14
C LEU A 89 -6.62 7.89 13.40
N ASN A 90 -7.83 7.32 13.42
CA ASN A 90 -8.73 7.32 14.59
C ASN A 90 -8.87 8.69 15.27
N ASN A 91 -9.07 9.74 14.45
CA ASN A 91 -9.21 11.13 14.89
C ASN A 91 -7.98 11.73 15.63
N LEU A 92 -6.81 11.07 15.65
CA LEU A 92 -5.56 11.62 16.18
C LEU A 92 -5.09 12.87 15.43
N GLU A 93 -5.45 12.96 14.16
CA GLU A 93 -5.28 14.16 13.34
C GLU A 93 -6.64 14.55 12.72
N PRO A 94 -7.42 15.42 13.39
CA PRO A 94 -8.79 15.74 12.98
C PRO A 94 -8.90 16.38 11.58
N GLU A 95 -7.86 17.07 11.10
CA GLU A 95 -7.93 17.72 9.80
C GLU A 95 -7.81 16.71 8.64
N ILE A 96 -6.94 15.71 8.81
CA ILE A 96 -6.74 14.64 7.81
C ILE A 96 -7.87 13.61 7.90
N TYR A 97 -8.26 13.23 9.12
CA TYR A 97 -9.27 12.18 9.34
C TYR A 97 -10.60 12.48 8.65
N LYS A 98 -11.07 13.74 8.71
CA LYS A 98 -12.31 14.19 8.05
C LYS A 98 -12.30 14.10 6.52
N LYS A 99 -11.12 13.99 5.92
CA LYS A 99 -10.90 13.92 4.46
C LYS A 99 -10.64 12.50 3.98
N THR A 100 -10.69 11.51 4.88
CA THR A 100 -10.35 10.12 4.56
C THR A 100 -11.61 9.26 4.49
N LEU A 101 -11.67 8.39 3.49
CA LEU A 101 -12.73 7.40 3.32
C LEU A 101 -12.13 6.01 3.43
N VAL A 102 -12.73 5.15 4.26
CA VAL A 102 -12.35 3.75 4.34
C VAL A 102 -12.99 3.00 3.18
N THR A 103 -12.18 2.33 2.37
CA THR A 103 -12.65 1.47 1.29
C THR A 103 -12.31 0.02 1.60
N TYR A 104 -13.26 -0.88 1.36
CA TYR A 104 -13.06 -2.30 1.53
C TYR A 104 -12.73 -2.93 0.17
N SER A 105 -11.62 -3.65 0.12
CA SER A 105 -11.23 -4.47 -1.02
C SER A 105 -11.17 -5.93 -0.58
N TYR A 106 -11.77 -6.81 -1.38
CA TYR A 106 -11.79 -8.24 -1.12
C TYR A 106 -11.04 -8.93 -2.26
N GLN A 107 -10.18 -9.88 -1.90
CA GLN A 107 -9.43 -10.70 -2.83
C GLN A 107 -9.82 -12.15 -2.62
N VAL A 108 -10.03 -12.88 -3.72
CA VAL A 108 -10.33 -14.31 -3.72
C VAL A 108 -9.25 -15.02 -4.54
N SER A 109 -8.92 -16.24 -4.15
CA SER A 109 -7.98 -17.09 -4.88
C SER A 109 -8.60 -18.46 -5.09
N THR A 110 -8.39 -19.02 -6.28
CA THR A 110 -8.78 -20.39 -6.61
C THR A 110 -7.56 -21.29 -6.56
N GLU A 111 -7.77 -22.61 -6.60
CA GLU A 111 -6.72 -23.50 -7.05
C GLU A 111 -6.29 -23.15 -8.49
N PRO A 112 -5.04 -23.48 -8.89
CA PRO A 112 -4.62 -23.32 -10.28
C PRO A 112 -5.57 -24.04 -11.22
N LEU A 113 -6.03 -23.35 -12.26
CA LEU A 113 -6.89 -23.95 -13.27
C LEU A 113 -6.12 -25.04 -14.03
N SER A 114 -6.80 -26.15 -14.32
CA SER A 114 -6.23 -27.18 -15.21
C SER A 114 -5.99 -26.62 -16.61
N GLN A 115 -5.05 -27.18 -17.38
CA GLN A 115 -4.79 -26.76 -18.76
C GLN A 115 -6.02 -26.80 -19.67
N ARG A 116 -7.01 -27.64 -19.36
CA ARG A 116 -8.26 -27.73 -20.13
C ARG A 116 -9.25 -26.60 -19.81
N ALA A 117 -9.06 -25.89 -18.70
CA ALA A 117 -9.90 -24.80 -18.23
C ALA A 117 -9.22 -23.41 -18.37
N CYS A 118 -7.96 -23.38 -18.84
CA CYS A 118 -7.27 -22.17 -19.31
C CYS A 118 -7.53 -21.96 -20.80
#